data_AF-A0A7J5V3L4-F1
#
_entry.id   AF-A0A7J5V3L4-F1
#
_cell.length_a   1.000
_cell.length_b   1.000
_cell.length_c   1.000
_cell.angle_alpha   90.00
_cell.angle_beta   90.00
_cell.angle_gamma   90.00
#
_symmetry.space_group_name_H-M   'P 1'
#
loop_
_entity.id
_entity.type
_entity.pdbx_description
1 polymer ?
#
loop_
_entity_poly.entity_id
_entity_poly.type
_entity_poly.pdbx_seq_one_letter_code
_entity_poly.pdbx_strand_id
1 'polypeptide(L)'
;MKKDKFGFEGSSIILWNKKVSIIWIILIGIVIHFVIVVIGNEIDNNDLKKNGIETSAIVTDVRKVGSKGVIRCTYTFEVNNLIYTGNVDDDYYEIGDTIQVLYLKRIPEINRDKKFLEKIND
;
A
#
# COMPACT_ATOMS: atom_id res chain seq x y z
N MET A 1 11.48 -14.94 -47.68
CA MET A 1 11.89 -15.31 -46.30
C MET A 1 10.95 -14.59 -45.33
N LYS A 2 9.99 -15.30 -44.72
CA LYS A 2 9.12 -14.70 -43.69
C LYS A 2 10.04 -14.41 -42.50
N LYS A 3 10.30 -13.13 -42.22
CA LYS A 3 11.02 -12.76 -41.00
C LYS A 3 10.16 -13.18 -39.82
N ASP A 4 10.72 -13.97 -38.93
CA ASP A 4 10.01 -14.43 -37.73
C ASP A 4 9.57 -13.20 -36.95
N LYS A 5 8.25 -13.05 -36.78
CA LYS A 5 7.64 -11.87 -36.15
C LYS A 5 7.97 -11.78 -34.66
N PHE A 6 8.41 -12.89 -34.08
CA PHE A 6 8.78 -13.09 -32.69
C PHE A 6 9.95 -14.09 -32.60
N GLY A 7 10.94 -13.81 -31.76
CA GLY A 7 12.06 -14.71 -31.51
C GLY A 7 12.95 -14.23 -30.35
N PHE A 8 13.86 -15.09 -29.89
CA PHE A 8 14.87 -14.77 -28.88
C PHE A 8 16.25 -14.85 -29.51
N GLU A 9 17.10 -13.86 -29.25
CA GLU A 9 18.49 -13.84 -29.70
C GLU A 9 19.38 -13.31 -28.57
N GLY A 10 20.04 -14.22 -27.85
CA GLY A 10 20.80 -13.89 -26.65
C GLY A 10 19.92 -13.22 -25.58
N SER A 11 20.33 -12.03 -25.13
CA SER A 11 19.59 -11.22 -24.14
C SER A 11 18.52 -10.31 -24.75
N SER A 12 18.14 -10.53 -26.01
CA SER A 12 17.17 -9.69 -26.73
C SER A 12 15.97 -10.51 -27.22
N ILE A 13 14.80 -9.88 -27.21
CA ILE A 13 13.58 -10.36 -27.85
C ILE A 13 13.42 -9.60 -29.17
N ILE A 14 13.14 -10.33 -30.24
CA ILE A 14 12.80 -9.77 -31.54
C ILE A 14 11.29 -9.58 -31.54
N LEU A 15 10.84 -8.33 -31.55
CA LEU A 15 9.44 -7.91 -31.65
C LEU A 15 9.27 -7.16 -32.96
N TRP A 16 8.50 -7.71 -33.90
CA TRP A 16 8.17 -7.03 -35.17
C TRP A 16 9.40 -6.43 -35.89
N ASN A 17 10.45 -7.25 -36.08
CA ASN A 17 11.76 -6.89 -36.65
C ASN A 17 12.63 -5.90 -35.85
N LYS A 18 12.25 -5.51 -34.63
CA LYS A 18 13.12 -4.73 -33.74
C LYS A 18 13.65 -5.61 -32.61
N LYS A 19 14.95 -5.49 -32.33
CA LYS A 19 15.58 -6.12 -31.17
C LYS A 19 15.31 -5.24 -29.95
N VAL A 20 14.61 -5.80 -28.96
CA VAL A 20 14.37 -5.16 -27.66
C VAL A 20 15.16 -5.94 -26.61
N SER A 21 16.02 -5.26 -25.86
CA SER A 21 16.76 -5.92 -24.77
C SER A 21 15.80 -6.34 -23.67
N ILE A 22 15.94 -7.57 -23.17
CA ILE A 22 15.17 -8.11 -22.04
C ILE A 22 15.31 -7.21 -20.80
N ILE A 23 16.47 -6.57 -20.62
CA ILE A 23 16.73 -5.64 -19.50
C ILE A 23 15.74 -4.48 -19.52
N TRP A 24 15.42 -3.92 -20.69
CA TRP A 24 14.45 -2.83 -20.79
C TRP A 24 13.04 -3.27 -20.42
N ILE A 25 12.66 -4.49 -20.76
CA ILE A 25 11.34 -5.04 -20.40
C ILE A 25 11.23 -5.22 -18.89
N ILE A 26 12.29 -5.75 -18.25
CA ILE A 26 12.36 -5.90 -16.79
C ILE A 26 12.27 -4.52 -16.12
N LEU A 27 13.03 -3.53 -16.59
CA LEU A 27 12.99 -2.17 -16.05
C LEU A 27 11.61 -1.53 -16.18
N ILE A 28 10.96 -1.67 -17.33
CA ILE A 28 9.58 -1.18 -17.54
C ILE A 28 8.62 -1.87 -16.57
N GLY A 29 8.75 -3.19 -16.38
CA GLY A 29 7.92 -3.93 -15.42
C GLY A 29 8.07 -3.40 -14.00
N ILE A 30 9.30 -3.10 -13.57
CA ILE A 30 9.58 -2.51 -12.25
C ILE A 30 8.91 -1.12 -12.15
N VAL A 31 9.08 -0.26 -13.15
CA VAL A 31 8.48 1.08 -13.15
C VAL A 31 6.95 1.01 -13.08
N ILE A 32 6.32 0.15 -13.89
CA ILE A 32 4.87 -0.04 -13.87
C ILE A 32 4.39 -0.51 -12.49
N HIS A 33 5.11 -1.45 -11.87
CA HIS A 33 4.77 -1.93 -10.53
C HIS A 33 4.79 -0.79 -9.49
N PHE A 34 5.85 0.03 -9.50
CA PHE A 34 5.94 1.19 -8.60
C PHE A 34 4.78 2.18 -8.81
N VAL A 35 4.42 2.47 -10.06
CA VAL A 35 3.31 3.38 -10.38
C VAL A 35 1.99 2.85 -9.83
N ILE A 36 1.71 1.55 -10.00
CA ILE A 36 0.48 0.91 -9.48
C ILE A 36 0.41 1.02 -7.95
N VAL A 37 1.53 0.77 -7.25
CA VAL A 37 1.58 0.83 -5.78
C VAL A 37 1.31 2.26 -5.27
N VAL A 38 1.91 3.27 -5.89
CA VAL A 38 1.73 4.67 -5.47
C VAL A 38 0.29 5.14 -5.71
N ILE A 39 -0.28 4.85 -6.89
CA ILE A 39 -1.65 5.21 -7.22
C ILE A 39 -2.65 4.48 -6.31
N GLY A 40 -2.39 3.20 -6.00
CA GLY A 40 -3.25 2.40 -5.14
C GLY A 40 -3.47 3.03 -3.77
N ASN A 41 -2.41 3.53 -3.13
CA ASN A 41 -2.51 4.20 -1.83
C ASN A 41 -3.42 5.45 -1.88
N GLU A 42 -3.32 6.24 -2.94
CA GLU A 42 -4.14 7.45 -3.09
C GLU A 42 -5.62 7.10 -3.32
N ILE A 43 -5.87 6.06 -4.14
CA ILE A 43 -7.22 5.54 -4.37
C ILE A 43 -7.81 5.02 -3.05
N ASP A 44 -7.06 4.23 -2.29
CA ASP A 44 -7.51 3.67 -1.02
C ASP A 44 -7.80 4.77 0.01
N ASN A 45 -6.94 5.79 0.11
CA ASN A 45 -7.18 6.94 0.99
C ASN A 45 -8.47 7.70 0.60
N ASN A 46 -8.70 7.92 -0.70
CA ASN A 46 -9.91 8.58 -1.19
C ASN A 46 -11.16 7.71 -0.99
N ASP A 47 -11.06 6.39 -1.18
CA ASP A 47 -12.16 5.45 -0.94
C ASP A 47 -12.51 5.38 0.55
N LEU A 48 -11.51 5.34 1.44
CA LEU A 48 -11.69 5.43 2.88
C LEU A 48 -12.36 6.73 3.30
N LYS A 49 -11.99 7.87 2.70
CA LYS A 49 -12.62 9.17 2.99
C LYS A 49 -14.10 9.20 2.59
N LYS A 50 -14.47 8.53 1.50
CA LYS A 50 -15.84 8.57 0.95
C LYS A 50 -16.75 7.48 1.51
N ASN A 51 -16.21 6.29 1.66
CA ASN A 51 -16.95 5.05 1.91
C ASN A 51 -16.46 4.30 3.15
N GLY A 52 -15.47 4.83 3.88
CA GLY A 52 -14.94 4.24 5.08
C GLY A 52 -15.97 4.17 6.19
N ILE A 53 -15.97 3.06 6.92
CA ILE A 53 -16.77 2.88 8.12
C ILE A 53 -15.87 3.19 9.32
N GLU A 54 -16.34 4.06 10.20
CA GLU A 54 -15.64 4.41 11.43
C GLU A 54 -15.82 3.31 12.49
N THR A 55 -14.72 2.96 13.14
CA THR A 55 -14.71 2.05 14.28
C THR A 55 -13.59 2.42 15.25
N SER A 56 -13.72 1.96 16.49
CA SER A 56 -12.69 2.12 17.50
C SER A 56 -11.71 0.96 17.43
N ALA A 57 -10.41 1.28 17.45
CA ALA A 57 -9.31 0.33 17.50
C ALA A 57 -8.49 0.55 18.77
N ILE A 58 -7.89 -0.52 19.28
CA ILE A 58 -7.01 -0.47 20.45
C ILE A 58 -5.56 -0.57 19.99
N VAL A 59 -4.71 0.32 20.47
CA VAL A 59 -3.26 0.24 20.26
C VAL A 59 -2.70 -0.94 21.04
N THR A 60 -2.04 -1.86 20.35
CA THR A 60 -1.54 -3.12 20.93
C THR A 60 -0.03 -3.23 20.97
N ASP A 61 0.69 -2.44 20.16
CA ASP A 61 2.15 -2.39 20.15
C ASP A 61 2.61 -0.98 19.81
N VAL A 62 3.63 -0.48 20.51
CA VAL A 62 4.27 0.81 20.24
C VAL A 62 5.77 0.58 20.25
N ARG A 63 6.44 0.87 19.13
CA ARG A 63 7.87 0.61 18.99
C ARG A 63 8.57 1.63 18.11
N LYS A 64 9.85 1.80 18.38
CA LYS A 64 10.74 2.63 17.57
C LYS A 64 11.19 1.85 16.33
N VAL A 65 10.97 2.43 15.14
CA VAL A 65 11.32 1.84 13.85
C VAL A 65 12.27 2.74 13.05
N GLY A 66 13.15 2.10 12.27
CA GLY A 66 14.13 2.77 11.42
C GLY A 66 15.24 3.48 12.19
N SER A 67 16.27 3.91 11.44
CA SER A 67 17.44 4.60 12.02
C SER A 67 17.12 6.01 12.53
N LYS A 68 16.09 6.66 11.98
CA LYS A 68 15.60 7.97 12.43
C LYS A 68 14.76 7.90 13.70
N GLY A 69 14.33 6.70 14.09
CA GLY A 69 13.65 6.52 15.36
C GLY A 69 12.18 6.91 15.37
N VAL A 70 11.47 6.68 14.27
CA VAL A 70 10.03 6.93 14.16
C VAL A 70 9.30 6.03 15.16
N ILE A 71 8.32 6.57 15.89
CA ILE A 71 7.45 5.76 16.74
C ILE A 71 6.31 5.23 15.88
N ARG A 72 6.19 3.90 15.81
CA ARG A 72 5.13 3.20 15.09
C ARG A 72 4.22 2.50 16.08
N CYS A 73 2.93 2.78 15.96
CA CYS A 73 1.88 2.21 16.77
C CYS A 73 1.08 1.22 15.91
N THR A 74 0.95 -0.01 16.37
CA THR A 74 0.09 -1.04 15.79
C THR A 74 -1.23 -1.04 16.54
N TYR A 75 -2.35 -1.00 15.83
CA TYR A 75 -3.69 -1.07 16.41
C TYR A 75 -4.46 -2.27 15.90
N THR A 76 -5.44 -2.73 16.68
CA THR A 76 -6.33 -3.84 16.35
C THR A 76 -7.79 -3.45 16.51
N PHE A 77 -8.65 -3.93 15.62
CA PHE A 77 -10.10 -3.77 15.71
C PHE A 77 -10.82 -5.03 15.20
N GLU A 78 -12.08 -5.21 15.56
CA GLU A 78 -12.88 -6.39 15.19
C GLU A 78 -13.97 -6.03 14.19
N VAL A 79 -14.09 -6.83 13.12
CA VAL A 79 -15.20 -6.75 12.15
C VAL A 79 -15.67 -8.18 11.87
N ASN A 80 -16.94 -8.47 12.14
CA ASN A 80 -17.55 -9.79 11.94
C ASN A 80 -16.74 -10.94 12.58
N ASN A 81 -16.32 -10.79 13.84
CA ASN A 81 -15.53 -11.79 14.57
C ASN A 81 -14.12 -12.06 14.02
N LEU A 82 -13.63 -11.20 13.11
CA LEU A 82 -12.26 -11.22 12.62
C LEU A 82 -11.51 -10.00 13.13
N ILE A 83 -10.27 -10.23 13.56
CA ILE A 83 -9.38 -9.18 14.05
C ILE A 83 -8.56 -8.67 12.87
N TYR A 84 -8.58 -7.35 12.70
CA TYR A 84 -7.77 -6.65 11.71
C TYR A 84 -6.76 -5.76 12.40
N THR A 85 -5.65 -5.53 11.72
CA THR A 85 -4.55 -4.71 12.21
C THR A 85 -4.23 -3.59 11.25
N GLY A 86 -3.79 -2.47 11.79
CA GLY A 86 -3.18 -1.39 11.02
C GLY A 86 -2.04 -0.74 11.79
N ASN A 87 -1.36 0.19 11.13
CA ASN A 87 -0.24 0.91 11.71
C ASN A 87 -0.42 2.41 11.49
N VAL A 88 0.02 3.19 12.46
CA VAL A 88 0.14 4.65 12.37
C VAL A 88 1.49 5.06 12.95
N ASP A 89 2.15 5.99 12.27
CA ASP A 89 3.38 6.61 12.78
C ASP A 89 2.97 7.88 13.54
N ASP A 90 2.84 7.76 14.86
CA ASP A 90 2.42 8.85 15.76
C ASP A 90 3.13 8.65 17.11
N ASP A 91 3.75 9.71 17.60
CA ASP A 91 4.56 9.75 18.81
C ASP A 91 3.76 9.99 20.09
N TYR A 92 2.45 10.15 20.00
CA TYR A 92 1.57 10.42 21.14
C TYR A 92 0.78 9.20 21.62
N TYR A 93 0.57 8.19 20.78
CA TYR A 93 -0.22 7.02 21.16
C TYR A 93 0.58 6.03 22.03
N GLU A 94 -0.07 5.53 23.08
CA GLU A 94 0.45 4.52 23.99
C GLU A 94 -0.33 3.19 23.86
N ILE A 95 0.26 2.10 24.37
CA ILE A 95 -0.42 0.78 24.39
C ILE A 95 -1.67 0.87 25.26
N GLY A 96 -2.80 0.41 24.73
CA GLY A 96 -4.11 0.46 25.38
C GLY A 96 -4.96 1.66 24.97
N ASP A 97 -4.39 2.64 24.27
CA ASP A 97 -5.16 3.78 23.75
C ASP A 97 -6.22 3.30 22.76
N THR A 98 -7.36 3.99 22.80
CA THR A 98 -8.43 3.82 21.82
C THR A 98 -8.33 4.92 20.77
N ILE A 99 -8.20 4.53 19.51
CA ILE A 99 -8.13 5.44 18.37
C ILE A 99 -9.32 5.22 17.43
N GLN A 100 -9.68 6.24 16.66
CA GLN A 100 -10.69 6.11 15.61
C GLN A 100 -10.01 5.74 14.29
N VAL A 101 -10.49 4.66 13.68
CA VAL A 101 -9.99 4.19 12.38
C VAL A 101 -11.14 4.09 11.39
N LEU A 102 -10.82 4.36 10.13
CA LEU A 102 -11.70 4.10 9.00
C LEU A 102 -11.25 2.81 8.32
N TYR A 103 -12.20 1.93 7.97
CA TYR A 103 -11.94 0.74 7.18
C TYR A 103 -12.93 0.59 6.02
N LEU A 104 -12.55 -0.09 4.95
CA LEU A 104 -13.46 -0.42 3.86
C LEU A 104 -14.23 -1.70 4.15
N LYS A 105 -15.56 -1.64 4.13
CA LYS A 105 -16.42 -2.83 4.40
C LYS A 105 -16.09 -4.04 3.52
N ARG A 106 -15.70 -3.81 2.26
CA ARG A 106 -15.40 -4.90 1.32
C ARG A 106 -14.08 -5.60 1.63
N ILE A 107 -13.11 -4.87 2.18
CA ILE A 107 -11.72 -5.32 2.41
C ILE A 107 -11.22 -4.56 3.66
N PRO A 108 -11.54 -5.02 4.89
CA PRO A 108 -11.18 -4.30 6.11
C PRO A 108 -9.67 -4.21 6.36
N GLU A 109 -8.85 -4.99 5.65
CA GLU A 109 -7.39 -4.84 5.60
C GLU A 109 -6.97 -3.45 5.08
N ILE A 110 -7.82 -2.81 4.28
CA ILE A 110 -7.67 -1.40 3.92
C ILE A 110 -8.29 -0.58 5.04
N ASN A 111 -7.42 -0.10 5.94
CA ASN A 111 -7.79 0.73 7.07
C ASN A 111 -6.71 1.78 7.37
N ARG A 112 -7.13 2.90 7.98
CA ARG A 112 -6.26 4.01 8.40
C ARG A 112 -6.79 4.67 9.66
N ASP A 113 -5.86 5.19 10.45
CA ASP A 113 -6.16 6.18 11.49
C ASP A 113 -6.88 7.39 10.88
N LYS A 114 -7.96 7.84 11.53
CA LYS A 114 -8.80 8.92 11.03
C LYS A 114 -8.06 10.26 11.00
N LYS A 115 -7.29 10.55 12.05
CA LYS A 115 -6.47 11.76 12.19
C LYS A 115 -5.42 11.85 11.07
N PHE A 116 -4.85 10.72 10.65
CA PHE A 116 -3.96 10.67 9.49
C PHE A 116 -4.66 11.09 8.18
N LEU A 117 -5.87 10.61 7.93
CA LEU A 117 -6.62 10.95 6.71
C LEU A 117 -7.04 12.42 6.65
N GLU A 118 -7.31 13.02 7.81
CA GLU A 118 -7.65 14.44 7.96
C GLU A 118 -6.43 15.34 7.67
N LYS A 119 -5.25 15.00 8.19
CA LYS A 119 -4.00 15.77 7.98
C LYS A 119 -3.55 15.88 6.52
N ILE A 120 -3.93 14.96 5.64
CA ILE A 120 -3.54 15.00 4.22
C ILE A 120 -4.16 16.21 3.49
N ASN A 121 -5.22 16.82 4.04
CA ASN A 121 -5.96 17.90 3.39
C ASN A 121 -5.56 19.32 3.84
N ASP A 122 -4.67 19.46 4.82
CA ASP A 122 -4.14 20.74 5.32
C ASP A 122 -2.77 21.06 4.69
#